data_AF-A0A510J8B6-F1
#
_entry.id   AF-A0A510J8B6-F1
#
_cell.length_a   1.000
_cell.length_b   1.000
_cell.length_c   1.000
_cell.angle_alpha   90.00
_cell.angle_beta   90.00
_cell.angle_gamma   90.00
#
_symmetry.space_group_name_H-M   'P 1'
#
loop_
_entity.id
_entity.type
_entity.pdbx_description
1 polymer ?
#
loop_
_entity_poly.entity_id
_entity_poly.type
_entity_poly.pdbx_seq_one_letter_code
_entity_poly.pdbx_strand_id
1 'polypeptide(L)'
;MKILNIKFRKTKKVYPFLIGKYENYQKGDHVIVDTIRGEQTGIVIGMTDKFGEESEEKDDVKIREVKRKLTDKEVEKLKELDEKANDAYFKCKKIVKSILPEMNLVIGEYTFDENKLIFYFTAENRLDFRELVKEVNKTFKKRVEFYQIKQNDEGRILSAFGKYGKEIYW
;
A
#
# COMPACT_ATOMS: atom_id res chain seq x y z
N MET A 1 6.66 -17.99 19.08
CA MET A 1 6.27 -16.62 18.67
C MET A 1 5.14 -16.77 17.67
N LYS A 2 3.99 -16.12 17.87
CA LYS A 2 2.89 -16.21 16.91
C LYS A 2 3.10 -15.21 15.78
N ILE A 3 2.87 -15.64 14.54
CA ILE A 3 3.03 -14.82 13.34
C ILE A 3 1.66 -14.64 12.69
N LEU A 4 1.35 -13.43 12.28
CA LEU A 4 0.21 -13.10 11.44
C LEU A 4 0.65 -12.88 10.01
N ASN A 5 -0.03 -13.55 9.09
CA ASN A 5 0.05 -13.20 7.70
C ASN A 5 -0.96 -12.08 7.44
N ILE A 6 -0.45 -10.91 7.05
CA ILE A 6 -1.25 -9.71 6.81
C ILE A 6 -1.22 -9.41 5.33
N LYS A 7 -2.40 -9.40 4.70
CA LYS A 7 -2.59 -8.97 3.32
C LYS A 7 -2.83 -7.47 3.29
N PHE A 8 -1.91 -6.73 2.69
CA PHE A 8 -2.02 -5.27 2.53
C PHE A 8 -3.21 -4.89 1.64
N ARG A 9 -3.96 -3.85 2.02
CA ARG A 9 -5.19 -3.46 1.31
C ARG A 9 -4.93 -3.15 -0.17
N LYS A 10 -3.87 -2.38 -0.47
CA LYS A 10 -3.61 -1.84 -1.82
C LYS A 10 -2.69 -2.69 -2.68
N THR A 11 -1.54 -3.11 -2.16
CA THR A 11 -0.60 -3.94 -2.94
C THR A 11 -1.03 -5.41 -3.03
N LYS A 12 -1.95 -5.83 -2.14
CA LYS A 12 -2.41 -7.21 -1.95
C LYS A 12 -1.27 -8.19 -1.63
N LYS A 13 -0.07 -7.69 -1.32
CA LYS A 13 1.05 -8.49 -0.80
C LYS A 13 0.70 -9.02 0.57
N VAL A 14 1.21 -10.20 0.86
CA VAL A 14 1.12 -10.83 2.17
C VAL A 14 2.50 -10.79 2.79
N TYR A 15 2.60 -10.27 4.00
CA TYR A 15 3.84 -10.30 4.76
C TYR A 15 3.60 -10.83 6.18
N PRO A 16 4.58 -11.51 6.77
CA PRO A 16 4.52 -11.96 8.16
C PRO A 16 4.78 -10.81 9.13
N PHE A 17 3.97 -10.72 10.18
CA PHE A 17 4.12 -9.77 11.29
C PHE A 17 4.05 -10.49 12.62
N LEU A 18 4.73 -9.95 13.63
CA LEU A 18 4.71 -10.48 14.99
C LEU A 18 3.53 -9.93 15.77
N ILE A 19 3.00 -10.76 16.67
CA ILE A 19 1.94 -10.37 17.59
C ILE A 19 2.55 -10.05 18.96
N GLY A 20 2.14 -8.93 19.55
CA GLY A 20 2.39 -8.65 20.97
C GLY A 20 1.76 -9.73 21.87
N LYS A 21 2.31 -9.91 23.09
CA LYS A 21 1.99 -11.04 23.98
C LYS A 21 0.51 -11.16 24.40
N TYR A 22 -0.33 -10.15 24.20
CA TYR A 22 -1.68 -10.07 24.79
C TYR A 22 -2.82 -9.84 23.79
N GLU A 23 -2.56 -9.85 22.48
CA GLU A 23 -3.60 -9.57 21.49
C GLU A 23 -4.07 -10.83 20.76
N ASN A 24 -5.39 -11.04 20.74
CA ASN A 24 -6.01 -12.14 20.00
C ASN A 24 -6.57 -11.63 18.68
N TYR A 25 -5.92 -12.00 17.57
CA TYR A 25 -6.37 -11.66 16.21
C TYR A 25 -7.15 -12.83 15.60
N GLN A 26 -8.04 -12.55 14.67
CA GLN A 26 -8.79 -13.53 13.91
C GLN A 26 -8.66 -13.26 12.42
N LYS A 27 -8.85 -14.30 11.60
CA LYS A 27 -8.90 -14.14 10.16
C LYS A 27 -10.05 -13.19 9.80
N GLY A 28 -9.76 -12.19 8.98
CA GLY A 28 -10.70 -11.12 8.61
C GLY A 28 -10.54 -9.83 9.41
N ASP A 29 -9.79 -9.83 10.51
CA ASP A 29 -9.56 -8.61 11.28
C ASP A 29 -8.79 -7.58 10.45
N HIS A 30 -9.27 -6.34 10.47
CA HIS A 30 -8.56 -5.18 9.96
C HIS A 30 -7.55 -4.71 11.00
N VAL A 31 -6.31 -4.54 10.57
CA VAL A 31 -5.19 -4.21 11.46
C VAL A 31 -4.35 -3.08 10.90
N ILE A 32 -3.72 -2.33 11.80
CA ILE A 32 -2.73 -1.32 11.46
C ILE A 32 -1.33 -1.84 11.82
N VAL A 33 -0.39 -1.65 10.91
CA VAL A 33 1.00 -2.09 11.03
C VAL A 33 1.94 -0.94 10.70
N ASP A 34 3.04 -0.84 11.43
CA ASP A 34 4.09 0.11 11.11
C ASP A 34 5.00 -0.49 10.04
N THR A 35 5.21 0.21 8.92
CA THR A 35 6.16 -0.20 7.85
C THR A 35 7.19 0.88 7.58
N ILE A 36 8.19 0.60 6.74
CA ILE A 36 9.16 1.62 6.31
C ILE A 36 8.48 2.80 5.59
N ARG A 37 7.27 2.58 5.05
CA ARG A 37 6.48 3.58 4.30
C ARG A 37 5.60 4.42 5.23
N GLY A 38 5.40 3.97 6.47
CA GLY A 38 4.55 4.59 7.48
C GLY A 38 3.51 3.60 8.01
N GLU A 39 2.48 4.12 8.66
CA GLU A 39 1.34 3.30 9.07
C GLU A 39 0.54 2.84 7.86
N GLN A 40 0.41 1.52 7.72
CA GLN A 40 -0.37 0.89 6.67
C GLN A 40 -1.41 -0.06 7.27
N THR A 41 -2.46 -0.31 6.51
CA THR A 41 -3.57 -1.18 6.93
C THR A 41 -3.59 -2.47 6.13
N GLY A 42 -3.92 -3.56 6.79
CA GLY A 42 -4.12 -4.85 6.14
C GLY A 42 -5.21 -5.68 6.79
N ILE A 43 -5.44 -6.85 6.23
CA ILE A 43 -6.40 -7.85 6.73
C ILE A 43 -5.62 -9.09 7.13
N VAL A 44 -5.94 -9.63 8.30
CA VAL A 44 -5.37 -10.90 8.76
C VAL A 44 -5.93 -12.04 7.91
N ILE A 45 -5.06 -12.76 7.20
CA ILE A 45 -5.47 -13.92 6.38
C ILE A 45 -5.30 -15.25 7.09
N GLY A 46 -4.49 -15.30 8.14
CA GLY A 46 -4.25 -16.49 8.95
C GLY A 46 -3.10 -16.30 9.93
N MET A 47 -2.99 -17.25 10.86
CA MET A 47 -1.86 -17.36 11.78
C MET A 47 -0.98 -18.54 11.38
N THR A 48 0.32 -18.41 11.57
CA THR A 48 1.26 -19.53 11.46
C THR A 48 2.24 -19.51 12.63
N ASP A 49 2.62 -20.70 13.09
CA ASP A 49 3.70 -20.89 14.07
C ASP A 49 5.06 -21.07 13.39
N LYS A 50 5.09 -21.20 12.06
CA LYS A 50 6.30 -21.36 11.25
C LYS A 50 6.56 -20.13 10.41
N PHE A 51 7.81 -19.67 10.45
CA PHE A 51 8.36 -18.75 9.46
C PHE A 51 8.30 -19.46 8.11
N GLY A 52 7.45 -19.01 7.19
CA GLY A 52 7.45 -19.55 5.83
C GLY A 52 8.77 -19.17 5.17
N GLU A 53 9.59 -20.16 4.84
CA GLU A 53 10.83 -19.98 4.06
C GLU A 53 10.56 -19.53 2.60
N GLU A 54 9.29 -19.43 2.20
CA GLU A 54 8.82 -19.13 0.84
C GLU A 54 8.53 -17.64 0.60
N SER A 55 9.39 -16.74 1.07
CA SER A 55 9.39 -15.37 0.57
C SER A 55 10.76 -15.05 0.03
N GLU A 56 10.94 -15.30 -1.27
CA GLU A 56 12.14 -14.95 -2.05
C GLU A 56 12.43 -13.44 -2.09
N GLU A 57 11.59 -12.61 -1.46
CA GLU A 57 11.85 -11.18 -1.26
C GLU A 57 12.63 -10.95 0.04
N LYS A 58 13.96 -11.14 -0.02
CA LYS A 58 14.92 -10.62 0.98
C LYS A 58 15.04 -9.07 0.93
N ASP A 59 13.94 -8.37 0.69
CA ASP A 59 13.89 -6.92 0.85
C ASP A 59 13.63 -6.62 2.33
N ASP A 60 14.68 -6.68 3.14
CA ASP A 60 14.81 -5.96 4.40
C ASP A 60 13.59 -6.07 5.35
N VAL A 61 12.94 -7.24 5.37
CA VAL A 61 11.78 -7.52 6.24
C VAL A 61 12.30 -7.71 7.66
N LYS A 62 12.74 -6.62 8.29
CA LYS A 62 12.69 -6.54 9.75
C LYS A 62 11.27 -6.87 10.11
N ILE A 63 11.08 -8.01 10.75
CA ILE A 63 9.76 -8.48 11.12
C ILE A 63 9.22 -7.47 12.12
N ARG A 64 8.16 -6.78 11.74
CA ARG A 64 7.55 -5.73 12.57
C ARG A 64 6.37 -6.30 13.33
N GLU A 65 6.02 -5.62 14.40
CA GLU A 65 4.87 -5.98 15.21
C GLU A 65 3.60 -5.38 14.62
N VAL A 66 2.50 -6.10 14.76
CA VAL A 66 1.17 -5.53 14.55
C VAL A 66 0.91 -4.52 15.66
N LYS A 67 0.46 -3.33 15.28
CA LYS A 67 0.29 -2.23 16.24
C LYS A 67 -1.01 -2.35 17.01
N ARG A 68 -2.12 -2.62 16.31
CA ARG A 68 -3.45 -2.92 16.88
C ARG A 68 -4.47 -3.30 15.81
N LYS A 69 -5.65 -3.74 16.25
CA LYS A 69 -6.86 -3.80 15.43
C LYS A 69 -7.44 -2.41 15.14
N LEU A 70 -8.09 -2.29 13.98
CA LEU A 70 -8.93 -1.16 13.62
C LEU A 70 -10.33 -1.36 14.21
N THR A 71 -10.94 -0.27 14.65
CA THR A 71 -12.37 -0.24 15.03
C THR A 71 -13.26 -0.12 13.80
N ASP A 72 -14.55 -0.45 13.92
CA ASP A 72 -15.49 -0.39 12.78
C ASP A 72 -15.55 1.01 12.14
N LYS A 73 -15.54 2.07 12.94
CA LYS A 73 -15.48 3.46 12.46
C LYS A 73 -14.20 3.74 11.67
N GLU A 74 -13.08 3.17 12.10
CA GLU A 74 -11.81 3.32 11.40
C GLU A 74 -11.77 2.50 10.11
N VAL A 75 -12.47 1.36 10.06
CA VAL A 75 -12.67 0.57 8.84
C VAL A 75 -13.51 1.36 7.83
N GLU A 76 -14.54 2.07 8.27
CA GLU A 76 -15.31 2.99 7.41
C GLU A 76 -14.45 4.11 6.84
N LYS A 77 -13.59 4.73 7.67
CA LYS A 77 -12.61 5.73 7.23
C LYS A 77 -11.74 5.22 6.07
N LEU A 78 -11.43 3.92 6.01
CA LEU A 78 -10.62 3.37 4.92
C LEU A 78 -11.27 3.58 3.54
N LYS A 79 -12.59 3.53 3.47
CA LYS A 79 -13.34 3.75 2.22
C LYS A 79 -13.20 5.21 1.76
N GLU A 80 -13.31 6.16 2.68
CA GLU A 80 -13.10 7.58 2.39
C GLU A 80 -11.67 7.85 1.90
N LEU A 81 -10.68 7.18 2.51
CA LEU A 81 -9.29 7.26 2.05
C LEU A 81 -9.12 6.70 0.64
N ASP A 82 -9.87 5.67 0.27
CA ASP A 82 -9.85 5.08 -1.07
C ASP A 82 -10.41 6.02 -2.12
N GLU A 83 -11.51 6.71 -1.82
CA GLU A 83 -12.09 7.72 -2.70
C GLU A 83 -11.14 8.91 -2.89
N LYS A 84 -10.61 9.46 -1.80
CA LYS A 84 -9.60 10.52 -1.84
C LYS A 84 -8.36 10.10 -2.65
N ALA A 85 -7.90 8.86 -2.47
CA ALA A 85 -6.73 8.34 -3.17
C ALA A 85 -7.00 8.18 -4.67
N ASN A 86 -8.20 7.77 -5.05
CA ASN A 86 -8.61 7.65 -6.44
C ASN A 86 -8.65 9.01 -7.15
N ASP A 87 -9.21 10.04 -6.51
CA ASP A 87 -9.19 11.40 -7.04
C ASP A 87 -7.76 11.93 -7.20
N ALA A 88 -6.91 11.67 -6.21
CA ALA A 88 -5.50 12.03 -6.25
C ALA A 88 -4.75 11.29 -7.37
N TYR A 89 -5.05 10.01 -7.59
CA TYR A 89 -4.52 9.21 -8.67
C TYR A 89 -4.80 9.83 -10.04
N PHE A 90 -6.06 10.21 -10.33
CA PHE A 90 -6.37 10.82 -11.63
C PHE A 90 -5.71 12.17 -11.84
N LYS A 91 -5.56 12.99 -10.79
CA LYS A 91 -4.80 14.24 -10.85
C LYS A 91 -3.32 13.98 -11.16
N CYS A 92 -2.69 13.07 -10.42
CA CYS A 92 -1.29 12.72 -10.63
C CYS A 92 -1.06 12.09 -12.00
N LYS A 93 -1.98 11.24 -12.48
CA LYS A 93 -1.90 10.59 -13.80
C LYS A 93 -1.85 11.60 -14.93
N LYS A 94 -2.58 12.72 -14.83
CA LYS A 94 -2.51 13.81 -15.82
C LYS A 94 -1.13 14.46 -15.84
N ILE A 95 -0.56 14.74 -14.67
CA ILE A 95 0.78 15.33 -14.53
C ILE A 95 1.83 14.39 -15.12
N VAL A 96 1.81 13.12 -14.71
CA VAL A 96 2.76 12.09 -15.18
C VAL A 96 2.70 11.95 -16.70
N LYS A 97 1.49 11.89 -17.30
CA LYS A 97 1.35 11.79 -18.76
C LYS A 97 1.97 12.97 -19.51
N SER A 98 2.02 14.15 -18.91
CA SER A 98 2.59 15.36 -19.54
C SER A 98 4.10 15.48 -19.35
N ILE A 99 4.65 14.99 -18.24
CA ILE A 99 6.03 15.29 -17.82
C ILE A 99 6.94 14.06 -17.89
N LEU A 100 6.38 12.88 -17.62
CA LEU A 100 7.11 11.63 -17.47
C LEU A 100 6.30 10.46 -18.05
N PRO A 101 5.98 10.49 -19.36
CA PRO A 101 5.06 9.53 -20.00
C PRO A 101 5.55 8.08 -19.97
N GLU A 102 6.85 7.85 -19.76
CA GLU A 102 7.45 6.53 -19.59
C GLU A 102 7.15 5.89 -18.22
N MET A 103 6.66 6.67 -17.26
CA MET A 103 6.21 6.18 -15.96
C MET A 103 4.79 5.64 -16.06
N ASN A 104 4.60 4.38 -15.72
CA ASN A 104 3.26 3.80 -15.61
C ASN A 104 2.73 3.90 -14.17
N LEU A 105 1.86 4.89 -13.93
CA LEU A 105 1.21 5.08 -12.64
C LEU A 105 0.11 4.03 -12.41
N VAL A 106 0.28 3.18 -11.39
CA VAL A 106 -0.60 2.03 -11.14
C VAL A 106 -1.74 2.39 -10.20
N ILE A 107 -1.45 2.83 -8.98
CA ILE A 107 -2.46 3.16 -7.96
C ILE A 107 -1.93 4.18 -6.93
N GLY A 108 -2.83 4.91 -6.28
CA GLY A 108 -2.53 5.76 -5.14
C GLY A 108 -3.09 5.21 -3.82
N GLU A 109 -2.46 5.56 -2.71
CA GLU A 109 -2.95 5.30 -1.36
C GLU A 109 -2.62 6.45 -0.42
N TYR A 110 -3.48 6.69 0.57
CA TYR A 110 -3.13 7.50 1.73
C TYR A 110 -2.65 6.60 2.86
N THR A 111 -1.67 7.08 3.64
CA THR A 111 -1.41 6.51 4.96
C THR A 111 -2.63 6.70 5.85
N PHE A 112 -2.78 5.85 6.88
CA PHE A 112 -3.97 5.86 7.72
C PHE A 112 -4.19 7.21 8.46
N ASP A 113 -3.09 7.87 8.82
CA ASP A 113 -3.05 9.21 9.42
C ASP A 113 -3.24 10.36 8.41
N GLU A 114 -3.40 10.05 7.12
CA GLU A 114 -3.50 11.00 6.00
C GLU A 114 -2.29 11.94 5.81
N ASN A 115 -1.18 11.72 6.49
CA ASN A 115 -0.01 12.61 6.40
C ASN A 115 0.76 12.45 5.09
N LYS A 116 0.71 11.25 4.48
CA LYS A 116 1.38 10.96 3.22
C LYS A 116 0.40 10.44 2.18
N LEU A 117 0.67 10.83 0.93
CA LEU A 117 0.07 10.26 -0.26
C LEU A 117 1.14 9.47 -0.99
N ILE A 118 0.90 8.18 -1.17
CA ILE A 118 1.83 7.25 -1.78
C ILE A 118 1.29 6.84 -3.15
N PHE A 119 2.13 6.93 -4.17
CA PHE A 119 1.84 6.44 -5.51
C PHE A 119 2.73 5.26 -5.87
N TYR A 120 2.12 4.18 -6.34
CA TYR A 120 2.82 3.01 -6.86
C TYR A 120 2.91 3.09 -8.38
N PHE A 121 4.08 2.78 -8.93
CA PHE A 121 4.33 2.84 -10.36
C PHE A 121 5.25 1.73 -10.84
N THR A 122 5.18 1.42 -12.13
CA THR A 122 6.16 0.59 -12.83
C THR A 122 6.93 1.45 -13.84
N ALA A 123 8.19 1.08 -14.08
CA ALA A 123 9.07 1.71 -15.05
C ALA A 123 10.12 0.69 -15.50
N GLU A 124 10.46 0.68 -16.77
CA GLU A 124 11.50 -0.20 -17.32
C GLU A 124 12.90 0.34 -17.04
N ASN A 125 13.05 1.67 -17.11
CA ASN A 125 14.32 2.36 -16.95
C ASN A 125 14.29 3.31 -15.75
N ARG A 126 15.47 3.78 -15.35
CA ARG A 126 15.59 4.82 -14.34
C ARG A 126 14.96 6.12 -14.85
N LEU A 127 14.08 6.70 -14.04
CA LEU A 127 13.37 7.93 -14.36
C LEU A 127 13.98 9.16 -13.67
N ASP A 128 13.87 10.33 -14.30
CA ASP A 128 14.21 11.62 -13.69
C ASP A 128 12.96 12.28 -13.10
N PHE A 129 12.90 12.36 -11.78
CA PHE A 129 11.74 12.86 -11.05
C PHE A 129 11.72 14.37 -10.84
N ARG A 130 12.77 15.12 -11.22
CA ARG A 130 12.94 16.52 -10.80
C ARG A 130 11.76 17.42 -11.18
N GLU A 131 11.31 17.36 -12.43
CA GLU A 131 10.15 18.16 -12.88
C GLU A 131 8.83 17.63 -12.34
N LEU A 132 8.67 16.30 -12.28
CA LEU A 132 7.47 15.68 -11.71
C LEU A 132 7.26 16.10 -10.25
N VAL A 133 8.31 16.09 -9.43
CA VAL A 133 8.26 16.49 -8.01
C VAL A 133 7.81 17.95 -7.86
N LYS A 134 8.25 18.85 -8.73
CA LYS A 134 7.82 20.27 -8.69
C LYS A 134 6.31 20.39 -8.92
N GLU A 135 5.78 19.76 -9.97
CA GLU A 135 4.37 19.86 -10.32
C GLU A 135 3.46 19.11 -9.33
N VAL A 136 3.93 17.98 -8.80
CA VAL A 136 3.25 17.24 -7.73
C VAL A 136 3.16 18.09 -6.47
N ASN A 137 4.26 18.72 -6.03
CA ASN A 137 4.24 19.59 -4.83
C ASN A 137 3.36 20.83 -5.00
N LYS A 138 3.23 21.38 -6.22
CA LYS A 138 2.28 22.47 -6.51
C LYS A 138 0.82 21.99 -6.41
N THR A 139 0.57 20.76 -6.85
CA THR A 139 -0.79 20.20 -6.95
C THR A 139 -1.30 19.65 -5.62
N PHE A 140 -0.44 18.97 -4.87
CA PHE A 140 -0.80 18.29 -3.63
C PHE A 140 -0.24 19.06 -2.43
N LYS A 141 -1.11 19.48 -1.51
CA LYS A 141 -0.73 20.15 -0.25
C LYS A 141 -0.29 19.15 0.84
N LYS A 142 0.27 18.00 0.43
CA LYS A 142 0.66 16.88 1.29
C LYS A 142 1.96 16.29 0.79
N ARG A 143 2.67 15.57 1.67
CA ARG A 143 3.89 14.85 1.29
C ARG A 143 3.52 13.72 0.33
N VAL A 144 4.03 13.79 -0.90
CA VAL A 144 3.86 12.76 -1.92
C VAL A 144 5.11 11.92 -2.03
N GLU A 145 4.95 10.60 -2.03
CA GLU A 145 6.03 9.63 -2.22
C GLU A 145 5.70 8.70 -3.38
N PHE A 146 6.71 8.35 -4.18
CA PHE A 146 6.59 7.42 -5.30
C PHE A 146 7.35 6.13 -4.98
N TYR A 147 6.68 4.99 -5.13
CA TYR A 147 7.28 3.68 -4.93
C TYR A 147 7.20 2.86 -6.21
N GLN A 148 8.37 2.47 -6.72
CA GLN A 148 8.46 1.55 -7.84
C GLN A 148 8.07 0.14 -7.36
N ILE A 149 7.24 -0.54 -8.14
CA ILE A 149 6.87 -1.95 -7.95
C ILE A 149 7.28 -2.77 -9.16
N LYS A 150 7.29 -4.10 -9.02
CA LYS A 150 7.58 -5.02 -10.13
C LYS A 150 6.34 -5.19 -11.01
N GLN A 151 6.53 -5.59 -12.27
CA GLN A 151 5.41 -5.86 -13.20
C GLN A 151 4.46 -6.95 -12.66
N ASN A 152 4.98 -7.98 -11.97
CA ASN A 152 4.14 -8.99 -11.32
C ASN A 152 3.25 -8.39 -10.21
N ASP A 153 3.77 -7.40 -9.47
CA ASP A 153 2.99 -6.72 -8.44
C ASP A 153 1.90 -5.85 -9.06
N GLU A 154 2.19 -5.18 -10.17
CA GLU A 154 1.18 -4.47 -10.97
C GLU A 154 0.07 -5.41 -11.41
N GLY A 155 0.40 -6.57 -12.00
CA GLY A 155 -0.58 -7.57 -12.42
C GLY A 155 -1.50 -8.01 -11.26
N ARG A 156 -0.94 -8.26 -10.08
CA ARG A 156 -1.73 -8.59 -8.88
C ARG A 156 -2.66 -7.45 -8.45
N ILE A 157 -2.18 -6.20 -8.48
CA ILE A 157 -2.97 -5.02 -8.11
C ILE A 157 -4.10 -4.82 -9.13
N LEU A 158 -3.79 -4.86 -10.43
CA LEU A 158 -4.78 -4.69 -11.49
C LEU A 158 -5.84 -5.80 -11.49
N SER A 159 -5.48 -7.04 -11.14
CA SER A 159 -6.47 -8.11 -10.98
C SER A 159 -7.43 -7.87 -9.82
N ALA A 160 -6.98 -7.18 -8.75
CA ALA A 160 -7.82 -6.89 -7.59
C ALA A 160 -8.66 -5.61 -7.75
N PHE A 161 -8.13 -4.60 -8.45
CA PHE A 161 -8.70 -3.25 -8.54
C PHE A 161 -9.05 -2.77 -9.96
N GLY A 162 -8.84 -3.60 -10.98
CA GLY A 162 -8.98 -3.19 -12.37
C GLY A 162 -8.03 -2.08 -12.80
N LYS A 163 -8.22 -1.62 -14.05
CA LYS A 163 -7.40 -0.58 -14.71
C LYS A 163 -7.47 0.81 -14.05
N TYR A 164 -8.41 1.02 -13.12
CA TYR A 164 -8.72 2.33 -12.53
C TYR A 164 -8.69 2.35 -11.00
N GLY A 165 -8.16 1.32 -10.33
CA GLY A 165 -8.02 1.34 -8.87
C GLY A 165 -9.33 1.07 -8.09
N LYS A 166 -10.40 0.63 -8.76
CA LYS A 166 -11.69 0.28 -8.14
C LYS A 166 -11.77 -1.23 -7.89
N GLU A 167 -11.91 -1.64 -6.64
CA GLU A 167 -11.94 -3.05 -6.24
C GLU A 167 -12.99 -3.85 -7.03
N ILE A 168 -12.55 -4.94 -7.71
CA ILE A 168 -13.39 -5.80 -8.56
C ILE A 168 -13.71 -7.11 -7.86
N TYR A 169 -12.77 -7.66 -7.08
CA TYR A 169 -12.91 -8.96 -6.43
C TYR A 169 -12.50 -8.89 -4.96
N TRP A 170 -13.33 -9.50 -4.11
CA TRP A 170 -13.02 -9.84 -2.72
C TRP A 170 -12.44 -11.26 -2.64
#